data_AF-A0A8H3BYP1-F1
#
_entry.id   AF-A0A8H3BYP1-F1
#
_cell.length_a   1.000
_cell.length_b   1.000
_cell.length_c   1.000
_cell.angle_alpha   90.00
_cell.angle_beta   90.00
_cell.angle_gamma   90.00
#
_symmetry.space_group_name_H-M   'P 1'
#
loop_
_entity.id
_entity.type
_entity.pdbx_description
1 polymer ?
#
loop_
_entity_poly.entity_id
_entity_poly.type
_entity_poly.pdbx_seq_one_letter_code
_entity_poly.pdbx_strand_id
1 'polypeptide(L)'
;MDLNSWIRQQEEAVARTWHALKREEDEIEHEEAVVVALGQRLSRARDAIQLSPRHRIDELMHSVAKDEARMLASIDAVGARLAHEKSVFQREITRIGHSRANTPRTDRHTRQAWEYAERIWRAEEASIQERIDRVATMGIECRRRLAASSTYSPSRRRPSTTTEPTPDEREPLRTRERTKSSANQFVRERKISAGAVLVPPPPAPASRDFIRERRPSQAIPVPPTSRPVTAAARPATAGASRHYHTAEDSPRERERERESRRERTRSERPDREERERERERDPDREHRREHRERRERTRSTAVLPTHHASHSTSHLPPPGTSLPSASHMPVHPHPPHPGHPSSSSEDRMRLAAAWTAYECRWAGLQAPIPSAPTTPLTFHNVPWPVGFQPESPRSLTPDRIKKFLLSSSHSPHRSPKERLRSALSLWRPEQWEDKWINNVEPSERDKVRYGVSVVAQCLGELLKETSRKE
;
A
#
# COMPACT_ATOMS: atom_id res chain seq x y z
N MET A 1 21.67 -28.03 -18.77
CA MET A 1 21.83 -26.67 -18.23
C MET A 1 21.99 -26.80 -16.73
N ASP A 2 22.94 -26.09 -16.12
CA ASP A 2 23.06 -26.01 -14.65
C ASP A 2 21.86 -25.23 -14.07
N LEU A 3 21.36 -25.65 -12.92
CA LEU A 3 20.24 -25.05 -12.19
C LEU A 3 20.50 -23.56 -11.94
N ASN A 4 21.75 -23.19 -11.61
CA ASN A 4 22.12 -21.80 -11.36
C ASN A 4 22.03 -20.94 -12.62
N SER A 5 22.40 -21.48 -13.78
CA SER A 5 22.29 -20.77 -15.07
C SER A 5 20.83 -20.53 -15.44
N TRP A 6 19.96 -21.50 -15.14
CA TRP A 6 18.52 -21.35 -15.39
C TRP A 6 17.88 -20.33 -14.43
N ILE A 7 18.25 -20.35 -13.14
CA ILE A 7 17.77 -19.37 -12.15
C ILE A 7 18.14 -17.96 -12.60
N ARG A 8 19.40 -17.73 -12.98
CA ARG A 8 19.85 -16.43 -13.52
C ARG A 8 19.07 -16.01 -14.76
N GLN A 9 18.77 -16.95 -15.66
CA GLN A 9 17.97 -16.64 -16.85
C GLN A 9 16.53 -16.20 -16.50
N GLN A 10 15.93 -16.80 -15.47
CA GLN A 10 14.62 -16.37 -14.97
C GLN A 10 14.70 -15.02 -14.26
N GLU A 11 15.73 -14.78 -13.44
CA GLU A 11 15.97 -13.48 -12.81
C GLU A 11 16.15 -12.38 -13.86
N GLU A 12 16.91 -12.64 -14.94
CA GLU A 12 17.04 -11.71 -16.06
C GLU A 12 15.72 -11.51 -16.83
N ALA A 13 14.90 -12.55 -16.97
CA ALA A 13 13.58 -12.42 -17.60
C ALA A 13 12.64 -11.55 -16.77
N VAL A 14 12.62 -11.76 -15.44
CA VAL A 14 11.93 -10.87 -14.47
C VAL A 14 12.47 -9.46 -14.62
N ALA A 15 13.78 -9.26 -14.59
CA ALA A 15 14.41 -7.95 -14.70
C ALA A 15 14.08 -7.24 -16.03
N ARG A 16 14.02 -7.97 -17.15
CA ARG A 16 13.60 -7.39 -18.46
C ARG A 16 12.15 -6.96 -18.45
N THR A 17 11.25 -7.79 -17.93
CA THR A 17 9.84 -7.42 -17.78
C THR A 17 9.71 -6.23 -16.84
N TRP A 18 10.44 -6.23 -15.74
CA TRP A 18 10.50 -5.12 -14.80
C TRP A 18 10.99 -3.83 -15.44
N HIS A 19 12.07 -3.86 -16.22
CA HIS A 19 12.56 -2.69 -16.95
C HIS A 19 11.56 -2.16 -17.98
N ALA A 20 10.77 -3.04 -18.61
CA ALA A 20 9.68 -2.61 -19.49
C ALA A 20 8.59 -1.88 -18.69
N LEU A 21 8.22 -2.42 -17.53
CA LEU A 21 7.25 -1.83 -16.61
C LEU A 21 7.78 -0.58 -15.90
N LYS A 22 9.09 -0.41 -15.75
CA LYS A 22 9.67 0.72 -15.01
C LYS A 22 9.30 2.08 -15.62
N ARG A 23 9.14 2.14 -16.94
CA ARG A 23 8.60 3.35 -17.61
C ARG A 23 7.15 3.61 -17.24
N GLU A 24 6.34 2.57 -17.12
CA GLU A 24 4.96 2.69 -16.65
C GLU A 24 4.91 3.08 -15.17
N GLU A 25 5.84 2.58 -14.36
CA GLU A 25 6.00 2.95 -12.95
C GLU A 25 6.32 4.44 -12.79
N ASP A 26 7.29 4.97 -13.56
CA ASP A 26 7.61 6.41 -13.52
C ASP A 26 6.40 7.28 -13.93
N GLU A 27 5.58 6.81 -14.90
CA GLU A 27 4.34 7.48 -15.28
C GLU A 27 3.25 7.36 -14.20
N ILE A 28 3.17 6.22 -13.50
CA ILE A 28 2.26 6.04 -12.35
C ILE A 28 2.69 6.97 -11.20
N GLU A 29 3.97 7.04 -10.87
CA GLU A 29 4.50 7.95 -9.85
C GLU A 29 4.21 9.41 -10.20
N HIS A 30 4.32 9.78 -11.48
CA HIS A 30 3.96 11.10 -11.96
C HIS A 30 2.46 11.40 -11.76
N GLU A 31 1.58 10.49 -12.16
CA GLU A 31 0.14 10.65 -11.99
C GLU A 31 -0.27 10.66 -10.51
N GLU A 32 0.33 9.82 -9.67
CA GLU A 32 0.13 9.87 -8.21
C GLU A 32 0.54 11.23 -7.64
N ALA A 33 1.66 11.80 -8.09
CA ALA A 33 2.07 13.15 -7.70
C ALA A 33 1.07 14.22 -8.18
N VAL A 34 0.48 14.06 -9.36
CA VAL A 34 -0.61 14.93 -9.86
C VAL A 34 -1.84 14.83 -8.96
N VAL A 35 -2.26 13.62 -8.56
CA VAL A 35 -3.38 13.41 -7.63
C VAL A 35 -3.11 14.10 -6.28
N VAL A 36 -1.91 13.96 -5.73
CA VAL A 36 -1.53 14.63 -4.47
C VAL A 36 -1.58 16.15 -4.62
N ALA A 37 -1.02 16.69 -5.70
CA ALA A 37 -1.02 18.14 -5.96
C ALA A 37 -2.45 18.69 -6.14
N LEU A 38 -3.33 17.96 -6.84
CA LEU A 38 -4.75 18.30 -6.96
C LEU A 38 -5.45 18.26 -5.61
N GLY A 39 -5.19 17.24 -4.79
CA GLY A 39 -5.72 17.14 -3.43
C GLY A 39 -5.36 18.35 -2.56
N GLN A 40 -4.11 18.81 -2.62
CA GLN A 40 -3.67 20.02 -1.91
C GLN A 40 -4.34 21.29 -2.44
N ARG A 41 -4.46 21.44 -3.76
CA ARG A 41 -5.15 22.58 -4.38
C ARG A 41 -6.63 22.62 -4.00
N LEU A 42 -7.31 21.48 -3.99
CA LEU A 42 -8.69 21.35 -3.56
C LEU A 42 -8.87 21.76 -2.09
N SER A 43 -7.95 21.36 -1.22
CA SER A 43 -7.96 21.81 0.18
C SER A 43 -7.89 23.33 0.27
N ARG A 44 -6.92 23.96 -0.40
CA ARG A 44 -6.74 25.42 -0.41
C ARG A 44 -7.95 26.16 -0.99
N ALA A 45 -8.54 25.63 -2.06
CA ALA A 45 -9.73 26.22 -2.69
C ALA A 45 -10.94 26.17 -1.75
N ARG A 46 -11.11 25.07 -1.00
CA ARG A 46 -12.16 24.95 0.02
C ARG A 46 -11.97 25.94 1.17
N ASP A 47 -10.74 26.11 1.64
CA ASP A 47 -10.42 27.12 2.66
C ASP A 47 -10.70 28.54 2.13
N ALA A 48 -10.35 28.81 0.87
CA ALA A 48 -10.63 30.09 0.23
C ALA A 48 -12.13 30.37 0.08
N ILE A 49 -12.96 29.35 -0.20
CA ILE A 49 -14.43 29.49 -0.30
C ILE A 49 -15.02 29.98 1.03
N GLN A 50 -14.50 29.52 2.18
CA GLN A 50 -14.99 29.95 3.49
C GLN A 50 -14.75 31.44 3.77
N LEU A 51 -13.73 32.03 3.15
CA LEU A 51 -13.29 33.41 3.40
C LEU A 51 -13.65 34.37 2.25
N SER A 52 -14.14 33.86 1.12
CA SER A 52 -14.31 34.65 -0.10
C SER A 52 -15.66 35.37 -0.18
N PRO A 53 -15.72 36.56 -0.79
CA PRO A 53 -16.97 37.23 -1.13
C PRO A 53 -17.87 36.38 -2.04
N ARG A 54 -19.19 36.53 -1.94
CA ARG A 54 -20.19 35.72 -2.67
C ARG A 54 -19.92 35.60 -4.18
N HIS A 55 -19.54 36.68 -4.85
CA HIS A 55 -19.29 36.66 -6.30
C HIS A 55 -18.10 35.78 -6.70
N ARG A 56 -17.13 35.57 -5.81
CA ARG A 56 -15.94 34.74 -6.04
C ARG A 56 -16.18 33.26 -5.70
N ILE A 57 -17.21 32.97 -4.90
CA ILE A 57 -17.53 31.59 -4.49
C ILE A 57 -17.87 30.74 -5.72
N ASP A 58 -18.63 31.26 -6.67
CA ASP A 58 -19.03 30.49 -7.86
C ASP A 58 -17.81 30.12 -8.74
N GLU A 59 -16.87 31.04 -8.93
CA GLU A 59 -15.61 30.78 -9.64
C GLU A 59 -14.76 29.71 -8.94
N LEU A 60 -14.64 29.80 -7.60
CA LEU A 60 -13.90 28.82 -6.81
C LEU A 60 -14.57 27.44 -6.83
N MET A 61 -15.90 27.38 -6.75
CA MET A 61 -16.66 26.13 -6.85
C MET A 61 -16.50 25.49 -8.22
N HIS A 62 -16.49 26.27 -9.30
CA HIS A 62 -16.20 25.75 -10.63
C HIS A 62 -14.77 25.20 -10.75
N SER A 63 -13.78 25.90 -10.18
CA SER A 63 -12.39 25.41 -10.12
C SER A 63 -12.27 24.11 -9.32
N VAL A 64 -12.97 24.01 -8.18
CA VAL A 64 -13.01 22.79 -7.35
C VAL A 64 -13.58 21.63 -8.15
N ALA A 65 -14.73 21.81 -8.80
CA ALA A 65 -15.35 20.75 -9.61
C ALA A 65 -14.43 20.28 -10.75
N LYS A 66 -13.74 21.22 -11.42
CA LYS A 66 -12.78 20.91 -12.49
C LYS A 66 -11.58 20.12 -11.98
N ASP A 67 -11.05 20.48 -10.82
CA ASP A 67 -9.92 19.78 -10.21
C ASP A 67 -10.30 18.41 -9.66
N GLU A 68 -11.50 18.26 -9.08
CA GLU A 68 -12.03 16.97 -8.65
C GLU A 68 -12.22 16.02 -9.85
N ALA A 69 -12.75 16.52 -10.98
CA ALA A 69 -12.89 15.74 -12.20
C ALA A 69 -11.53 15.27 -12.76
N ARG A 70 -10.52 16.16 -12.75
CA ARG A 70 -9.14 15.81 -13.15
C ARG A 70 -8.52 14.78 -12.22
N MET A 71 -8.75 14.91 -10.91
CA MET A 71 -8.23 13.99 -9.91
C MET A 71 -8.82 12.59 -10.10
N LEU A 72 -10.13 12.48 -10.35
CA LEU A 72 -10.76 11.20 -10.68
C LEU A 72 -10.21 10.58 -11.97
N ALA A 73 -10.05 11.38 -13.03
CA ALA A 73 -9.51 10.88 -14.29
C ALA A 73 -8.07 10.34 -14.14
N SER A 74 -7.24 11.01 -13.33
CA SER A 74 -5.88 10.56 -13.02
C SER A 74 -5.89 9.28 -12.17
N ILE A 75 -6.75 9.18 -11.14
CA ILE A 75 -6.94 7.95 -10.35
C ILE A 75 -7.35 6.77 -11.25
N ASP A 76 -8.30 6.98 -12.16
CA ASP A 76 -8.77 5.93 -13.07
C ASP A 76 -7.67 5.52 -14.06
N ALA A 77 -6.85 6.47 -14.53
CA ALA A 77 -5.70 6.20 -15.40
C ALA A 77 -4.62 5.36 -14.69
N VAL A 78 -4.28 5.71 -13.43
CA VAL A 78 -3.36 4.92 -12.60
C VAL A 78 -3.92 3.51 -12.37
N GLY A 79 -5.21 3.40 -12.02
CA GLY A 79 -5.88 2.11 -11.83
C GLY A 79 -5.83 1.23 -13.07
N ALA A 80 -6.05 1.80 -14.26
CA ALA A 80 -5.98 1.08 -15.53
C ALA A 80 -4.56 0.57 -15.85
N ARG A 81 -3.53 1.37 -15.58
CA ARG A 81 -2.12 0.99 -15.77
C ARG A 81 -1.73 -0.14 -14.81
N LEU A 82 -2.01 -0.01 -13.52
CA LEU A 82 -1.74 -1.07 -12.54
C LEU A 82 -2.47 -2.38 -12.88
N ALA A 83 -3.71 -2.30 -13.38
CA ALA A 83 -4.44 -3.47 -13.85
C ALA A 83 -3.76 -4.12 -15.08
N HIS A 84 -3.19 -3.31 -15.98
CA HIS A 84 -2.37 -3.81 -17.08
C HIS A 84 -1.12 -4.53 -16.57
N GLU A 85 -0.34 -3.91 -15.68
CA GLU A 85 0.84 -4.53 -15.06
C GLU A 85 0.46 -5.88 -14.44
N LYS A 86 -0.57 -5.92 -13.60
CA LYS A 86 -1.08 -7.14 -12.98
C LYS A 86 -1.39 -8.23 -14.01
N SER A 87 -2.01 -7.87 -15.14
CA SER A 87 -2.30 -8.82 -16.21
C SER A 87 -1.04 -9.41 -16.88
N VAL A 88 0.07 -8.66 -16.93
CA VAL A 88 1.37 -9.15 -17.40
C VAL A 88 1.91 -10.20 -16.42
N PHE A 89 1.90 -9.91 -15.12
CA PHE A 89 2.32 -10.87 -14.09
C PHE A 89 1.48 -12.14 -14.11
N GLN A 90 0.15 -12.03 -14.24
CA GLN A 90 -0.74 -13.19 -14.30
C GLN A 90 -0.50 -14.08 -15.51
N ARG A 91 -0.25 -13.49 -16.68
CA ARG A 91 0.13 -14.24 -17.90
C ARG A 91 1.43 -15.01 -17.66
N GLU A 92 2.38 -14.39 -16.99
CA GLU A 92 3.69 -15.00 -16.72
C GLU A 92 3.62 -16.13 -15.68
N ILE A 93 2.89 -15.91 -14.58
CA ILE A 93 2.60 -16.96 -13.59
C ILE A 93 1.92 -18.16 -14.27
N THR A 94 0.96 -17.88 -15.17
CA THR A 94 0.27 -18.92 -15.94
C THR A 94 1.26 -19.67 -16.84
N ARG A 95 2.15 -18.95 -17.55
CA ARG A 95 3.19 -19.56 -18.39
C ARG A 95 4.12 -20.46 -17.58
N ILE A 96 4.60 -20.00 -16.42
CA ILE A 96 5.43 -20.76 -15.49
C ILE A 96 4.69 -22.03 -15.02
N GLY A 97 3.40 -21.91 -14.69
CA GLY A 97 2.55 -23.03 -14.30
C GLY A 97 2.49 -24.12 -15.37
N HIS A 98 2.31 -23.74 -16.65
CA HIS A 98 2.32 -24.66 -17.78
C HIS A 98 3.70 -25.32 -17.97
N SER A 99 4.78 -24.54 -17.91
CA SER A 99 6.15 -25.08 -18.04
C SER A 99 6.48 -26.08 -16.91
N ARG A 100 6.05 -25.79 -15.68
CA ARG A 100 6.16 -26.72 -14.55
C ARG A 100 5.37 -28.00 -14.77
N ALA A 101 4.15 -27.90 -15.29
CA ALA A 101 3.29 -29.07 -15.55
C ALA A 101 3.89 -29.99 -16.62
N ASN A 102 4.54 -29.41 -17.64
CA ASN A 102 5.22 -30.15 -18.71
C ASN A 102 6.60 -30.70 -18.30
N THR A 103 7.16 -30.25 -17.18
CA THR A 103 8.44 -30.76 -16.67
C THR A 103 8.26 -32.17 -16.08
N PRO A 104 9.03 -33.19 -16.53
CA PRO A 104 8.95 -34.55 -16.01
C PRO A 104 9.04 -34.58 -14.48
N ARG A 105 8.22 -35.42 -13.84
CA ARG A 105 8.23 -35.55 -12.36
C ARG A 105 9.57 -36.03 -11.81
N THR A 106 10.35 -36.75 -12.61
CA THR A 106 11.68 -37.24 -12.27
C THR A 106 12.72 -36.11 -12.17
N ASP A 107 12.48 -34.97 -12.84
CA ASP A 107 13.37 -33.81 -12.77
C ASP A 107 13.00 -32.88 -11.61
N ARG A 108 13.43 -33.28 -10.41
CA ARG A 108 13.15 -32.57 -9.16
C ARG A 108 13.75 -31.15 -9.15
N HIS A 109 14.96 -30.99 -9.70
CA HIS A 109 15.66 -29.71 -9.66
C HIS A 109 14.96 -28.67 -10.52
N THR A 110 14.58 -29.01 -11.75
CA THR A 110 13.86 -28.08 -12.64
C THR A 110 12.49 -27.72 -12.07
N ARG A 111 11.77 -28.66 -11.44
CA ARG A 111 10.49 -28.36 -10.76
C ARG A 111 10.66 -27.40 -9.59
N GLN A 112 11.68 -27.59 -8.74
CA GLN A 112 12.00 -26.66 -7.66
C GLN A 112 12.33 -25.26 -8.20
N ALA A 113 13.04 -25.20 -9.33
CA ALA A 113 13.36 -23.96 -10.00
C ALA A 113 12.08 -23.22 -10.46
N TRP A 114 11.11 -23.93 -11.07
CA TRP A 114 9.81 -23.36 -11.41
C TRP A 114 9.01 -22.90 -10.19
N GLU A 115 9.04 -23.64 -9.08
CA GLU A 115 8.39 -23.23 -7.83
C GLU A 115 9.00 -21.95 -7.24
N TYR A 116 10.33 -21.80 -7.33
CA TYR A 116 11.03 -20.59 -6.92
C TYR A 116 10.64 -19.40 -7.80
N ALA A 117 10.65 -19.57 -9.13
CA ALA A 117 10.21 -18.54 -10.06
C ALA A 117 8.75 -18.13 -9.78
N GLU A 118 7.83 -19.09 -9.67
CA GLU A 118 6.41 -18.82 -9.37
C GLU A 118 6.23 -18.04 -8.06
N ARG A 119 7.07 -18.28 -7.05
CA ARG A 119 7.06 -17.52 -5.78
C ARG A 119 7.46 -16.06 -5.97
N ILE A 120 8.53 -15.80 -6.73
CA ILE A 120 8.98 -14.42 -7.04
C ILE A 120 7.86 -13.67 -7.75
N TRP A 121 7.32 -14.25 -8.83
CA TRP A 121 6.27 -13.60 -9.62
C TRP A 121 4.99 -13.34 -8.81
N ARG A 122 4.61 -14.25 -7.90
CA ARG A 122 3.47 -14.04 -6.99
C ARG A 122 3.70 -12.94 -5.96
N ALA A 123 4.93 -12.81 -5.44
CA ALA A 123 5.25 -11.75 -4.50
C ALA A 123 5.10 -10.37 -5.16
N GLU A 124 5.57 -10.23 -6.40
CA GLU A 124 5.41 -9.01 -7.19
C GLU A 124 3.94 -8.74 -7.56
N GLU A 125 3.17 -9.77 -7.98
CA GLU A 125 1.73 -9.63 -8.23
C GLU A 125 0.99 -9.10 -6.98
N ALA A 126 1.35 -9.60 -5.79
CA ALA A 126 0.76 -9.16 -4.53
C ALA A 126 1.08 -7.69 -4.21
N SER A 127 2.32 -7.24 -4.48
CA SER A 127 2.72 -5.83 -4.34
C SER A 127 1.90 -4.90 -5.25
N ILE A 128 1.70 -5.31 -6.51
CA ILE A 128 0.87 -4.56 -7.47
C ILE A 128 -0.60 -4.56 -7.03
N GLN A 129 -1.11 -5.67 -6.50
CA GLN A 129 -2.46 -5.71 -5.97
C GLN A 129 -2.65 -4.72 -4.82
N GLU A 130 -1.68 -4.62 -3.91
CA GLU A 130 -1.73 -3.65 -2.81
C GLU A 130 -1.79 -2.20 -3.33
N ARG A 131 -1.02 -1.88 -4.40
CA ARG A 131 -1.09 -0.58 -5.09
C ARG A 131 -2.48 -0.32 -5.67
N ILE A 132 -3.07 -1.30 -6.35
CA ILE A 132 -4.43 -1.21 -6.89
C ILE A 132 -5.44 -0.89 -5.77
N ASP A 133 -5.35 -1.60 -4.65
CA ASP A 133 -6.27 -1.41 -3.51
C ASP A 133 -6.15 -0.01 -2.90
N ARG A 134 -4.92 0.54 -2.82
CA ARG A 134 -4.69 1.93 -2.37
C ARG A 134 -5.33 2.94 -3.32
N VAL A 135 -5.12 2.80 -4.63
CA VAL A 135 -5.68 3.69 -5.65
C VAL A 135 -7.21 3.60 -5.68
N ALA A 136 -7.77 2.39 -5.55
CA ALA A 136 -9.21 2.17 -5.44
C ALA A 136 -9.78 2.87 -4.19
N THR A 137 -9.11 2.75 -3.05
CA THR A 137 -9.49 3.43 -1.80
C THR A 137 -9.50 4.95 -1.98
N MET A 138 -8.45 5.52 -2.60
CA MET A 138 -8.40 6.94 -2.94
C MET A 138 -9.54 7.37 -3.85
N GLY A 139 -9.87 6.57 -4.87
CA GLY A 139 -11.00 6.83 -5.76
C GLY A 139 -12.36 6.82 -5.04
N ILE A 140 -12.57 5.87 -4.12
CA ILE A 140 -13.78 5.81 -3.29
C ILE A 140 -13.90 7.04 -2.39
N GLU A 141 -12.81 7.44 -1.74
CA GLU A 141 -12.80 8.66 -0.92
C GLU A 141 -13.08 9.91 -1.73
N CYS A 142 -12.46 10.05 -2.92
CA CYS A 142 -12.69 11.17 -3.81
C CYS A 142 -14.16 11.25 -4.23
N ARG A 143 -14.75 10.13 -4.67
CA ARG A 143 -16.18 10.06 -5.02
C ARG A 143 -17.09 10.36 -3.83
N ARG A 144 -16.74 9.90 -2.62
CA ARG A 144 -17.49 10.21 -1.40
C ARG A 144 -17.47 11.71 -1.09
N ARG A 145 -16.31 12.37 -1.23
CA ARG A 145 -16.16 13.81 -1.04
C ARG A 145 -16.97 14.61 -2.07
N LEU A 146 -16.97 14.16 -3.33
CA LEU A 146 -17.78 14.71 -4.41
C LEU A 146 -19.29 14.57 -4.16
N ALA A 147 -19.72 13.40 -3.70
CA ALA A 147 -21.12 13.19 -3.33
C ALA A 147 -21.54 14.13 -2.19
N ALA A 148 -20.67 14.32 -1.18
CA ALA A 148 -20.93 15.24 -0.08
C ALA A 148 -20.99 16.70 -0.54
N SER A 149 -20.09 17.16 -1.44
CA SER A 149 -20.11 18.53 -1.96
C SER A 149 -21.32 18.80 -2.86
N SER A 150 -21.76 17.82 -3.65
CA SER A 150 -22.95 17.92 -4.50
C SER A 150 -24.24 18.18 -3.73
N THR A 151 -24.35 17.68 -2.48
CA THR A 151 -25.52 17.96 -1.63
C THR A 151 -25.63 19.42 -1.16
N TYR A 152 -24.57 20.22 -1.32
CA TYR A 152 -24.60 21.65 -1.06
C TYR A 152 -25.27 22.38 -2.23
N SER A 153 -26.57 22.13 -2.42
CA SER A 153 -27.37 22.80 -3.44
C SER A 153 -27.68 24.23 -3.00
N PRO A 154 -27.15 25.28 -3.67
CA PRO A 154 -27.30 26.67 -3.22
C PRO A 154 -28.77 27.14 -3.15
N SER A 155 -29.66 26.48 -3.89
CA SER A 155 -31.09 26.84 -3.98
C SER A 155 -31.90 26.67 -2.69
N ARG A 156 -31.38 26.03 -1.64
CA ARG A 156 -32.11 25.89 -0.36
C ARG A 156 -31.91 27.03 0.63
N ARG A 157 -31.00 27.98 0.39
CA ARG A 157 -30.93 29.23 1.17
C ARG A 157 -31.62 30.36 0.41
N ARG A 158 -32.91 30.20 0.12
CA ARG A 158 -33.76 31.39 0.01
C ARG A 158 -34.03 31.82 1.45
N PRO A 159 -33.44 32.91 1.96
CA PRO A 159 -33.94 33.48 3.20
C PRO A 159 -35.39 33.83 2.90
N SER A 160 -36.32 33.10 3.52
CA SER A 160 -37.66 33.61 3.71
C SER A 160 -37.49 34.86 4.55
N THR A 161 -37.28 36.00 3.89
CA THR A 161 -37.67 37.30 4.43
C THR A 161 -39.19 37.24 4.49
N THR A 162 -39.70 36.51 5.48
CA THR A 162 -41.01 36.75 6.03
C THR A 162 -40.87 38.11 6.68
N THR A 163 -41.11 39.14 5.87
CA THR A 163 -41.49 40.46 6.35
C THR A 163 -42.70 40.20 7.25
N GLU A 164 -42.46 40.28 8.55
CA GLU A 164 -43.50 40.22 9.56
C GLU A 164 -44.53 41.32 9.22
N PRO A 165 -45.78 40.96 8.88
CA PRO A 165 -46.79 41.97 8.58
C PRO A 165 -47.09 42.72 9.88
N THR A 166 -46.89 44.03 9.83
CA THR A 166 -47.33 45.00 10.84
C THR A 166 -48.79 44.73 11.25
N PRO A 167 -49.11 44.76 12.56
CA PRO A 167 -50.45 44.48 13.05
C PRO A 167 -51.27 45.76 13.03
N ASP A 168 -51.80 46.16 11.88
CA ASP A 168 -52.93 47.09 11.85
C ASP A 168 -53.64 47.02 10.50
N GLU A 169 -54.73 46.25 10.47
CA GLU A 169 -56.02 46.65 9.90
C GLU A 169 -56.96 45.44 9.96
N ARG A 170 -57.87 45.51 10.95
CA ARG A 170 -59.09 44.72 10.98
C ARG A 170 -60.02 45.23 9.88
N GLU A 171 -60.36 44.39 8.91
CA GLU A 171 -61.65 44.48 8.23
C GLU A 171 -62.21 43.11 7.82
N PRO A 172 -63.55 42.98 7.68
CA PRO A 172 -64.25 41.75 8.01
C PRO A 172 -64.60 40.86 6.81
N LEU A 173 -64.61 39.56 7.11
CA LEU A 173 -65.49 38.52 6.59
C LEU A 173 -66.26 38.85 5.29
N ARG A 174 -65.75 38.34 4.17
CA ARG A 174 -66.61 37.88 3.08
C ARG A 174 -66.37 36.41 2.77
N THR A 175 -67.40 35.66 3.13
CA THR A 175 -67.75 34.33 2.66
C THR A 175 -67.59 34.20 1.14
N ARG A 176 -66.77 33.24 0.70
CA ARG A 176 -66.96 32.63 -0.63
C ARG A 176 -66.42 31.21 -0.69
N GLU A 177 -67.38 30.29 -0.58
CA GLU A 177 -67.58 29.11 -1.44
C GLU A 177 -66.37 28.26 -1.82
N ARG A 178 -66.12 27.30 -0.93
CA ARG A 178 -65.93 25.86 -1.18
C ARG A 178 -66.22 25.41 -2.62
N THR A 179 -65.17 25.16 -3.40
CA THR A 179 -65.17 24.08 -4.40
C THR A 179 -64.06 23.09 -4.11
N LYS A 180 -64.48 21.82 -4.09
CA LYS A 180 -63.69 20.64 -3.76
C LYS A 180 -62.91 20.20 -5.00
N SER A 181 -61.62 19.92 -4.83
CA SER A 181 -60.84 19.02 -5.71
C SER A 181 -59.80 18.36 -4.79
N SER A 182 -60.01 17.15 -4.28
CA SER A 182 -59.99 15.85 -4.98
C SER A 182 -58.63 15.50 -5.57
N ALA A 183 -57.66 15.22 -4.70
CA ALA A 183 -56.52 14.34 -4.99
C ALA A 183 -55.81 13.94 -3.68
N ASN A 184 -56.43 13.05 -2.91
CA ASN A 184 -55.75 12.30 -1.84
C ASN A 184 -56.50 10.99 -1.63
N GLN A 185 -56.14 9.97 -2.41
CA GLN A 185 -56.56 8.60 -2.17
C GLN A 185 -55.54 7.68 -2.83
N PHE A 186 -54.68 7.04 -2.03
CA PHE A 186 -54.22 5.65 -2.17
C PHE A 186 -53.10 5.39 -1.17
N VAL A 187 -53.47 5.17 0.09
CA VAL A 187 -52.63 4.52 1.09
C VAL A 187 -53.51 3.53 1.86
N ARG A 188 -52.99 2.30 1.98
CA ARG A 188 -53.46 1.12 2.73
C ARG A 188 -54.51 0.24 2.06
N GLU A 189 -54.07 -0.96 1.67
CA GLU A 189 -54.25 -2.18 2.50
C GLU A 189 -53.65 -3.39 1.77
N ARG A 190 -52.64 -4.06 2.35
CA ARG A 190 -52.50 -5.51 2.16
C ARG A 190 -52.12 -6.17 3.48
N LYS A 191 -53.11 -6.94 3.95
CA LYS A 191 -53.08 -7.92 5.03
C LYS A 191 -51.92 -8.90 4.84
N ILE A 192 -51.21 -9.18 5.93
CA ILE A 192 -50.30 -10.31 6.04
C ILE A 192 -51.12 -11.43 6.70
N SER A 193 -51.54 -12.41 5.90
CA SER A 193 -52.12 -13.65 6.40
C SER A 193 -51.00 -14.61 6.79
N ALA A 194 -51.15 -15.18 7.97
CA ALA A 194 -50.32 -16.22 8.54
C ALA A 194 -50.52 -17.58 7.83
N GLY A 195 -49.49 -18.43 7.92
CA GLY A 195 -49.65 -19.89 7.95
C GLY A 195 -49.40 -20.62 6.64
N ALA A 196 -48.15 -21.09 6.43
CA ALA A 196 -47.90 -22.28 5.62
C ALA A 196 -46.65 -23.00 6.14
N VAL A 197 -46.91 -24.18 6.72
CA VAL A 197 -45.93 -25.18 7.14
C VAL A 197 -45.26 -25.77 5.90
N LEU A 198 -43.94 -25.69 5.82
CA LEU A 198 -43.14 -26.33 4.76
C LEU A 198 -42.60 -27.67 5.27
N VAL A 199 -43.14 -28.73 4.70
CA VAL A 199 -42.66 -30.11 4.75
C VAL A 199 -41.39 -30.23 3.90
N PRO A 200 -40.31 -30.89 4.38
CA PRO A 200 -39.10 -31.10 3.57
C PRO A 200 -39.31 -32.20 2.50
N PRO A 201 -38.75 -32.05 1.28
CA PRO A 201 -38.82 -33.08 0.24
C PRO A 201 -37.82 -34.22 0.49
N PRO A 202 -38.13 -35.46 0.04
CA PRO A 202 -37.27 -36.63 0.21
C PRO A 202 -36.06 -36.63 -0.74
N PRO A 203 -34.98 -37.36 -0.39
CA PRO A 203 -33.78 -37.46 -1.21
C PRO A 203 -33.97 -38.36 -2.43
N ALA A 204 -33.55 -37.89 -3.60
CA ALA A 204 -33.52 -38.66 -4.84
C ALA A 204 -32.17 -39.41 -5.01
N PRO A 205 -32.17 -40.56 -5.73
CA PRO A 205 -31.17 -41.61 -5.57
C PRO A 205 -29.91 -41.48 -6.46
N ALA A 206 -28.87 -42.16 -5.99
CA ALA A 206 -27.60 -42.40 -6.66
C ALA A 206 -27.77 -43.04 -8.06
N SER A 207 -27.01 -42.52 -9.02
CA SER A 207 -26.74 -43.12 -10.33
C SER A 207 -25.29 -42.73 -10.64
N ARG A 208 -24.32 -43.63 -10.79
CA ARG A 208 -24.14 -44.83 -11.64
C ARG A 208 -22.85 -44.56 -12.41
N ASP A 209 -21.92 -45.49 -12.27
CA ASP A 209 -20.60 -45.51 -12.88
C ASP A 209 -20.65 -45.35 -14.40
N PHE A 210 -19.89 -44.38 -14.93
CA PHE A 210 -19.53 -44.35 -16.34
C PHE A 210 -18.13 -44.96 -16.52
N ILE A 211 -18.14 -46.22 -16.94
CA ILE A 211 -17.03 -46.93 -17.56
C ILE A 211 -16.64 -46.17 -18.83
N ARG A 212 -15.41 -45.66 -18.89
CA ARG A 212 -14.85 -45.02 -20.09
C ARG A 212 -14.01 -46.05 -20.84
N GLU A 213 -14.63 -46.73 -21.79
CA GLU A 213 -13.93 -47.59 -22.75
C GLU A 213 -13.00 -46.78 -23.65
N ARG A 214 -11.78 -47.31 -23.79
CA ARG A 214 -10.78 -46.90 -24.78
C ARG A 214 -11.23 -47.32 -26.17
N ARG A 215 -11.04 -46.45 -27.17
CA ARG A 215 -10.78 -46.90 -28.55
C ARG A 215 -9.63 -46.11 -29.20
N PRO A 216 -8.79 -46.77 -30.01
CA PRO A 216 -7.51 -46.24 -30.48
C PRO A 216 -7.56 -45.61 -31.88
N SER A 217 -6.62 -44.70 -32.10
CA SER A 217 -5.79 -44.44 -33.27
C SER A 217 -6.31 -44.75 -34.69
N GLN A 218 -6.34 -43.71 -35.53
CA GLN A 218 -5.95 -43.82 -36.94
C GLN A 218 -5.14 -42.59 -37.37
N ALA A 219 -3.91 -42.85 -37.84
CA ALA A 219 -3.13 -42.01 -38.75
C ALA A 219 -3.89 -41.88 -40.09
N ILE A 220 -3.64 -40.94 -41.03
CA ILE A 220 -2.46 -40.73 -41.90
C ILE A 220 -2.59 -39.30 -42.57
N PRO A 221 -1.82 -38.91 -43.62
CA PRO A 221 -0.68 -37.98 -43.64
C PRO A 221 -0.96 -36.59 -44.29
N VAL A 222 0.09 -35.77 -44.32
CA VAL A 222 0.27 -34.43 -44.95
C VAL A 222 1.31 -34.57 -46.09
N PRO A 223 1.61 -33.59 -46.98
CA PRO A 223 0.85 -32.77 -47.96
C PRO A 223 1.37 -33.04 -49.43
N PRO A 224 1.24 -32.17 -50.49
CA PRO A 224 1.96 -30.87 -50.61
C PRO A 224 1.33 -29.73 -51.48
N THR A 225 2.01 -28.57 -51.43
CA THR A 225 2.30 -27.60 -52.51
C THR A 225 1.41 -26.36 -52.82
N SER A 226 2.06 -25.18 -52.69
CA SER A 226 2.08 -24.01 -53.59
C SER A 226 0.99 -22.90 -53.55
N ARG A 227 1.36 -21.76 -52.92
CA ARG A 227 1.42 -20.33 -53.40
C ARG A 227 0.72 -19.92 -54.74
N PRO A 228 0.52 -18.60 -55.07
CA PRO A 228 0.44 -17.35 -54.26
C PRO A 228 -0.63 -16.31 -54.76
N VAL A 229 -0.60 -15.09 -54.19
CA VAL A 229 -0.89 -13.75 -54.78
C VAL A 229 -2.21 -13.02 -54.43
N THR A 230 -2.00 -11.74 -54.08
CA THR A 230 -2.83 -10.53 -54.21
C THR A 230 -3.88 -10.09 -53.18
N ALA A 231 -3.80 -8.77 -52.97
CA ALA A 231 -4.86 -7.79 -52.78
C ALA A 231 -5.12 -7.27 -51.36
N ALA A 232 -4.75 -6.00 -51.23
CA ALA A 232 -5.13 -5.05 -50.22
C ALA A 232 -6.64 -5.04 -49.92
N ALA A 233 -6.99 -4.88 -48.65
CA ALA A 233 -8.18 -4.16 -48.22
C ALA A 233 -7.97 -3.64 -46.79
N ARG A 234 -8.06 -2.32 -46.64
CA ARG A 234 -8.36 -1.65 -45.36
C ARG A 234 -9.71 -2.16 -44.84
N PRO A 235 -9.97 -2.06 -43.53
CA PRO A 235 -11.10 -1.20 -43.19
C PRO A 235 -10.93 -0.35 -41.92
N ALA A 236 -11.52 0.84 -42.04
CA ALA A 236 -12.35 1.56 -41.08
C ALA A 236 -12.04 1.47 -39.57
N THR A 237 -11.63 2.64 -39.07
CA THR A 237 -12.02 3.23 -37.79
C THR A 237 -13.48 2.92 -37.40
N ALA A 238 -13.67 2.21 -36.28
CA ALA A 238 -14.94 2.17 -35.56
C ALA A 238 -14.65 2.42 -34.07
N GLY A 239 -15.10 3.58 -33.59
CA GLY A 239 -15.11 3.93 -32.17
C GLY A 239 -16.10 3.04 -31.44
N ALA A 240 -15.59 2.13 -30.62
CA ALA A 240 -16.38 1.36 -29.68
C ALA A 240 -16.49 2.14 -28.36
N SER A 241 -17.61 2.87 -28.24
CA SER A 241 -18.13 3.41 -26.98
C SER A 241 -18.32 2.26 -25.99
N ARG A 242 -17.42 2.13 -25.00
CA ARG A 242 -17.60 1.22 -23.87
C ARG A 242 -18.49 1.89 -22.84
N HIS A 243 -19.80 1.67 -22.96
CA HIS A 243 -20.71 1.83 -21.84
C HIS A 243 -20.30 0.84 -20.75
N TYR A 244 -19.81 1.35 -19.62
CA TYR A 244 -19.76 0.58 -18.39
C TYR A 244 -21.20 0.33 -17.96
N HIS A 245 -21.69 -0.89 -18.16
CA HIS A 245 -22.73 -1.42 -17.31
C HIS A 245 -22.13 -1.51 -15.91
N THR A 246 -22.50 -0.57 -15.04
CA THR A 246 -22.54 -0.81 -13.60
C THR A 246 -23.35 -2.08 -13.41
N ALA A 247 -22.66 -3.19 -13.14
CA ALA A 247 -23.31 -4.40 -12.66
C ALA A 247 -23.99 -4.00 -11.34
N GLU A 248 -25.31 -3.82 -11.40
CA GLU A 248 -26.11 -3.83 -10.19
C GLU A 248 -25.95 -5.21 -9.60
N ASP A 249 -25.14 -5.32 -8.53
CA ASP A 249 -25.07 -6.52 -7.71
C ASP A 249 -26.50 -6.96 -7.43
N SER A 250 -26.87 -8.11 -8.01
CA SER A 250 -28.20 -8.66 -7.82
C SER A 250 -28.42 -8.80 -6.31
N PRO A 251 -29.59 -8.45 -5.76
CA PRO A 251 -29.89 -8.63 -4.34
C PRO A 251 -29.58 -10.04 -3.82
N ARG A 252 -29.65 -11.05 -4.71
CA ARG A 252 -29.26 -12.44 -4.45
C ARG A 252 -27.77 -12.63 -4.17
N GLU A 253 -26.89 -11.86 -4.79
CA GLU A 253 -25.45 -11.96 -4.62
C GLU A 253 -25.00 -11.38 -3.28
N ARG A 254 -25.59 -10.24 -2.88
CA ARG A 254 -25.42 -9.67 -1.54
C ARG A 254 -25.94 -10.59 -0.43
N GLU A 255 -27.00 -11.33 -0.70
CA GLU A 255 -27.53 -12.32 0.25
C GLU A 255 -26.60 -13.53 0.38
N ARG A 256 -26.06 -14.04 -0.73
CA ARG A 256 -25.03 -15.11 -0.72
C ARG A 256 -23.76 -14.69 0.00
N GLU A 257 -23.30 -13.45 -0.16
CA GLU A 257 -22.12 -12.95 0.55
C GLU A 257 -22.38 -12.86 2.07
N ARG A 258 -23.56 -12.40 2.48
CA ARG A 258 -23.97 -12.36 3.89
C ARG A 258 -24.07 -13.76 4.48
N GLU A 259 -24.59 -14.72 3.72
CA GLU A 259 -24.69 -16.12 4.13
C GLU A 259 -23.31 -16.75 4.27
N SER A 260 -22.41 -16.54 3.30
CA SER A 260 -21.03 -17.02 3.36
C SER A 260 -20.27 -16.46 4.57
N ARG A 261 -20.50 -15.18 4.92
CA ARG A 261 -19.88 -14.56 6.11
C ARG A 261 -20.41 -15.18 7.40
N ARG A 262 -21.71 -15.46 7.49
CA ARG A 262 -22.31 -16.15 8.64
C ARG A 262 -21.80 -17.59 8.76
N GLU A 263 -21.63 -18.28 7.65
CA GLU A 263 -21.12 -19.65 7.62
C GLU A 263 -19.67 -19.73 8.08
N ARG A 264 -18.79 -18.81 7.63
CA ARG A 264 -17.42 -18.70 8.15
C ARG A 264 -17.37 -18.45 9.66
N THR A 265 -18.24 -17.54 10.14
CA THR A 265 -18.28 -17.24 11.58
C THR A 265 -18.78 -18.44 12.39
N ARG A 266 -19.67 -19.26 11.80
CA ARG A 266 -20.19 -20.48 12.42
C ARG A 266 -19.18 -21.63 12.38
N SER A 267 -18.33 -21.72 11.36
CA SER A 267 -17.28 -22.74 11.26
C SER A 267 -16.05 -22.43 12.13
N GLU A 268 -15.74 -21.16 12.39
CA GLU A 268 -14.57 -20.77 13.21
C GLU A 268 -14.82 -20.86 14.73
N ARG A 269 -16.08 -20.82 15.15
CA ARG A 269 -16.45 -20.82 16.57
C ARG A 269 -16.13 -22.14 17.31
N PRO A 270 -16.39 -23.34 16.76
CA PRO A 270 -16.01 -24.61 17.38
C PRO A 270 -14.50 -24.76 17.53
N ASP A 271 -13.72 -24.39 16.49
CA ASP A 271 -12.26 -24.47 16.52
C ASP A 271 -11.65 -23.55 17.59
N ARG A 272 -12.25 -22.38 17.80
CA ARG A 272 -11.82 -21.45 18.84
C ARG A 272 -12.12 -21.99 20.24
N GLU A 273 -13.34 -22.49 20.46
CA GLU A 273 -13.74 -23.08 21.75
C GLU A 273 -12.94 -24.37 22.05
N GLU A 274 -12.60 -25.17 21.04
CA GLU A 274 -11.74 -26.34 21.20
C GLU A 274 -10.30 -25.96 21.57
N ARG A 275 -9.73 -24.93 20.93
CA ARG A 275 -8.40 -24.41 21.30
C ARG A 275 -8.38 -23.81 22.71
N GLU A 276 -9.44 -23.14 23.14
CA GLU A 276 -9.55 -22.62 24.51
C GLU A 276 -9.66 -23.76 25.53
N ARG A 277 -10.46 -24.81 25.24
CA ARG A 277 -10.52 -26.00 26.10
C ARG A 277 -9.20 -26.78 26.13
N GLU A 278 -8.46 -26.82 25.03
CA GLU A 278 -7.14 -27.44 24.99
C GLU A 278 -6.10 -26.65 25.81
N ARG A 279 -6.17 -25.31 25.80
CA ARG A 279 -5.38 -24.42 26.66
C ARG A 279 -5.69 -24.61 28.14
N GLU A 280 -6.96 -24.78 28.50
CA GLU A 280 -7.36 -25.02 29.90
C GLU A 280 -6.95 -26.40 30.40
N ARG A 281 -6.93 -27.42 29.54
CA ARG A 281 -6.58 -28.80 29.94
C ARG A 281 -5.09 -28.99 30.24
N ASP A 282 -4.21 -28.26 29.56
CA ASP A 282 -2.76 -28.43 29.69
C ASP A 282 -2.01 -27.11 29.50
N PRO A 283 -2.09 -26.19 30.48
CA PRO A 283 -1.38 -24.91 30.42
C PRO A 283 0.14 -25.07 30.30
N ASP A 284 0.69 -26.21 30.76
CA ASP A 284 2.10 -26.53 30.68
C ASP A 284 2.54 -26.90 29.25
N ARG A 285 1.62 -27.33 28.37
CA ARG A 285 1.95 -27.71 26.99
C ARG A 285 2.40 -26.52 26.14
N GLU A 286 1.76 -25.36 26.30
CA GLU A 286 2.16 -24.13 25.61
C GLU A 286 3.52 -23.66 26.13
N HIS A 287 3.76 -23.74 27.44
CA HIS A 287 5.04 -23.38 28.05
C HIS A 287 6.18 -24.33 27.64
N ARG A 288 5.93 -25.64 27.53
CA ARG A 288 6.90 -26.62 26.99
C ARG A 288 7.20 -26.36 25.51
N ARG A 289 6.20 -25.96 24.72
CA ARG A 289 6.39 -25.60 23.30
C ARG A 289 7.26 -24.36 23.17
N GLU A 290 6.96 -23.30 23.92
CA GLU A 290 7.80 -22.09 23.95
C GLU A 290 9.22 -22.39 24.41
N HIS A 291 9.38 -23.21 25.46
CA HIS A 291 10.71 -23.58 25.95
C HIS A 291 11.49 -24.41 24.92
N ARG A 292 10.82 -25.27 24.15
CA ARG A 292 11.42 -26.00 23.03
C ARG A 292 11.86 -25.07 21.91
N GLU A 293 10.98 -24.15 21.49
CA GLU A 293 11.30 -23.16 20.44
C GLU A 293 12.44 -22.22 20.88
N ARG A 294 12.47 -21.82 22.16
CA ARG A 294 13.58 -21.04 22.73
C ARG A 294 14.90 -21.80 22.70
N ARG A 295 14.89 -23.09 23.03
CA ARG A 295 16.07 -23.97 22.92
C ARG A 295 16.55 -24.12 21.49
N GLU A 296 15.63 -24.30 20.54
CA GLU A 296 15.97 -24.41 19.12
C GLU A 296 16.57 -23.10 18.58
N ARG A 297 16.05 -21.93 18.99
CA ARG A 297 16.64 -20.63 18.65
C ARG A 297 18.06 -20.44 19.18
N THR A 298 18.31 -20.85 20.43
CA THR A 298 19.67 -20.78 21.02
C THR A 298 20.64 -21.79 20.39
N ARG A 299 20.14 -22.92 19.89
CA ARG A 299 20.98 -23.94 19.24
C ARG A 299 21.38 -23.53 17.82
N SER A 300 20.50 -22.84 17.10
CA SER A 300 20.77 -22.34 15.74
C SER A 300 21.76 -21.18 15.68
N THR A 301 22.08 -20.53 16.81
CA THR A 301 23.04 -19.42 16.89
C THR A 301 24.44 -19.83 17.37
N ALA A 302 24.65 -21.08 17.77
CA ALA A 302 25.90 -21.54 18.39
C ALA A 302 26.78 -22.43 17.50
N VAL A 303 26.47 -22.57 16.20
CA VAL A 303 27.28 -23.38 15.27
C VAL A 303 27.93 -22.46 14.24
N LEU A 304 29.19 -22.07 14.49
CA LEU A 304 30.30 -21.93 13.52
C LEU A 304 31.60 -21.55 14.30
N PRO A 305 32.78 -21.91 13.78
CA PRO A 305 33.88 -22.46 14.56
C PRO A 305 35.01 -21.46 14.77
N THR A 306 35.62 -21.54 15.95
CA THR A 306 36.87 -20.87 16.30
C THR A 306 38.04 -21.61 15.65
N HIS A 307 38.67 -21.02 14.64
CA HIS A 307 39.99 -21.44 14.18
C HIS A 307 41.08 -20.48 14.69
N HIS A 308 42.03 -21.10 15.40
CA HIS A 308 43.33 -20.66 15.88
C HIS A 308 44.16 -19.94 14.79
N ALA A 309 44.84 -18.82 15.06
CA ALA A 309 46.13 -18.62 15.76
C ALA A 309 47.39 -18.85 14.88
N SER A 310 48.34 -17.90 15.02
CA SER A 310 49.76 -17.91 14.57
C SER A 310 49.96 -17.58 13.08
N HIS A 311 50.84 -16.68 12.62
CA HIS A 311 52.21 -16.37 13.04
C HIS A 311 52.59 -14.91 12.75
N SER A 312 53.28 -14.27 13.71
CA SER A 312 54.11 -13.09 13.45
C SER A 312 55.52 -13.56 13.11
N THR A 313 55.98 -13.28 11.90
CA THR A 313 57.38 -13.46 11.49
C THR A 313 57.90 -12.12 11.02
N SER A 314 58.79 -11.55 11.82
CA SER A 314 59.59 -10.37 11.51
C SER A 314 60.54 -10.67 10.35
N HIS A 315 60.55 -9.83 9.31
CA HIS A 315 61.65 -9.77 8.36
C HIS A 315 61.95 -8.32 7.97
N LEU A 316 63.17 -7.90 8.29
CA LEU A 316 63.82 -6.66 7.87
C LEU A 316 64.17 -6.72 6.36
N PRO A 317 64.18 -5.60 5.63
CA PRO A 317 64.80 -5.52 4.31
C PRO A 317 66.29 -5.13 4.39
N PRO A 318 67.14 -5.60 3.47
CA PRO A 318 68.55 -5.22 3.40
C PRO A 318 68.75 -3.89 2.66
N PRO A 319 69.88 -3.19 2.87
CA PRO A 319 70.23 -1.98 2.14
C PRO A 319 71.03 -2.31 0.88
N GLY A 320 70.82 -1.51 -0.17
CA GLY A 320 71.79 -1.34 -1.26
C GLY A 320 71.50 -2.16 -2.50
N THR A 321 70.81 -1.54 -3.47
CA THR A 321 71.11 -1.77 -4.88
C THR A 321 70.68 -0.54 -5.69
N SER A 322 71.65 0.33 -5.92
CA SER A 322 71.65 1.35 -6.97
C SER A 322 71.57 0.68 -8.35
N LEU A 323 70.77 1.25 -9.26
CA LEU A 323 70.87 1.32 -10.74
C LEU A 323 69.46 1.60 -11.34
N PRO A 324 69.33 2.02 -12.62
CA PRO A 324 69.58 3.38 -13.09
C PRO A 324 68.30 4.04 -13.65
N SER A 325 68.43 5.34 -13.89
CA SER A 325 67.61 6.18 -14.75
C SER A 325 67.09 5.44 -15.99
N ALA A 326 65.77 5.26 -16.09
CA ALA A 326 65.10 4.83 -17.29
C ALA A 326 63.72 5.49 -17.40
N SER A 327 63.62 6.38 -18.39
CA SER A 327 62.43 6.57 -19.21
C SER A 327 61.19 7.16 -18.53
N HIS A 328 61.19 8.49 -18.54
CA HIS A 328 60.03 9.36 -18.71
C HIS A 328 58.99 8.73 -19.67
N MET A 329 57.95 8.10 -19.09
CA MET A 329 56.75 7.69 -19.82
C MET A 329 55.77 8.87 -19.81
N PRO A 330 55.20 9.25 -20.97
CA PRO A 330 54.17 10.28 -21.01
C PRO A 330 52.95 9.79 -20.24
N VAL A 331 52.64 10.52 -19.16
CA VAL A 331 51.40 10.38 -18.40
C VAL A 331 50.25 10.62 -19.38
N HIS A 332 49.63 9.54 -19.85
CA HIS A 332 48.39 9.61 -20.59
C HIS A 332 47.35 10.33 -19.70
N PRO A 333 46.70 11.41 -20.16
CA PRO A 333 45.61 12.01 -19.43
C PRO A 333 44.51 10.96 -19.29
N HIS A 334 44.28 10.49 -18.06
CA HIS A 334 43.15 9.63 -17.76
C HIS A 334 41.89 10.28 -18.33
N PRO A 335 41.08 9.56 -19.12
CA PRO A 335 39.82 10.09 -19.61
C PRO A 335 39.01 10.56 -18.40
N PRO A 336 38.40 11.77 -18.45
CA PRO A 336 37.58 12.25 -17.35
C PRO A 336 36.52 11.19 -17.07
N HIS A 337 36.62 10.54 -15.91
CA HIS A 337 35.62 9.60 -15.47
C HIS A 337 34.27 10.30 -15.57
N PRO A 338 33.28 9.74 -16.30
CA PRO A 338 31.97 10.35 -16.44
C PRO A 338 31.46 10.60 -15.03
N GLY A 339 31.36 11.89 -14.68
CA GLY A 339 31.02 12.32 -13.34
C GLY A 339 29.76 11.62 -12.91
N HIS A 340 29.87 10.75 -11.90
CA HIS A 340 28.70 10.22 -11.22
C HIS A 340 27.82 11.42 -10.89
N PRO A 341 26.58 11.48 -11.40
CA PRO A 341 25.67 12.55 -11.07
C PRO A 341 25.64 12.68 -9.55
N SER A 342 26.02 13.86 -9.10
CA SER A 342 26.30 14.25 -7.71
C SER A 342 25.50 13.46 -6.67
N SER A 343 26.19 12.59 -5.92
CA SER A 343 25.63 11.79 -4.81
C SER A 343 24.80 12.62 -3.82
N SER A 344 25.05 13.92 -3.73
CA SER A 344 24.28 14.86 -2.93
C SER A 344 22.81 14.99 -3.36
N SER A 345 22.48 14.86 -4.64
CA SER A 345 21.09 14.97 -5.13
C SER A 345 20.27 13.74 -4.72
N GLU A 346 20.83 12.55 -4.94
CA GLU A 346 20.21 11.29 -4.53
C GLU A 346 20.06 11.20 -3.00
N ASP A 347 21.08 11.59 -2.24
CA ASP A 347 21.02 11.64 -0.78
C ASP A 347 19.93 12.59 -0.27
N ARG A 348 19.76 13.75 -0.93
CA ARG A 348 18.69 14.70 -0.60
C ARG A 348 17.31 14.10 -0.87
N MET A 349 17.15 13.40 -2.00
CA MET A 349 15.90 12.73 -2.36
C MET A 349 15.58 11.59 -1.38
N ARG A 350 16.56 10.77 -1.02
CA ARG A 350 16.41 9.69 -0.02
C ARG A 350 16.03 10.25 1.36
N LEU A 351 16.64 11.35 1.79
CA LEU A 351 16.28 12.01 3.04
C LEU A 351 14.87 12.62 3.00
N ALA A 352 14.45 13.19 1.86
CA ALA A 352 13.08 13.68 1.70
C ALA A 352 12.06 12.54 1.80
N ALA A 353 12.30 11.42 1.12
CA ALA A 353 11.45 10.24 1.20
C ALA A 353 11.38 9.67 2.64
N ALA A 354 12.54 9.57 3.31
CA ALA A 354 12.61 9.11 4.70
C ALA A 354 11.87 10.05 5.66
N TRP A 355 11.90 11.36 5.43
CA TRP A 355 11.14 12.35 6.19
C TRP A 355 9.63 12.16 6.04
N THR A 356 9.14 12.01 4.80
CA THR A 356 7.73 11.72 4.54
C THR A 356 7.28 10.45 5.26
N ALA A 357 8.08 9.39 5.19
CA ALA A 357 7.77 8.13 5.88
C ALA A 357 7.77 8.27 7.41
N TYR A 358 8.68 9.07 7.98
CA TYR A 358 8.70 9.41 9.40
C TYR A 358 7.41 10.13 9.83
N GLU A 359 7.00 11.17 9.09
CA GLU A 359 5.76 11.91 9.36
C GLU A 359 4.51 11.02 9.25
N CYS A 360 4.45 10.15 8.22
CA CYS A 360 3.34 9.19 8.07
C CYS A 360 3.23 8.23 9.26
N ARG A 361 4.36 7.66 9.72
CA ARG A 361 4.37 6.78 10.89
C ARG A 361 4.01 7.54 12.17
N TRP A 362 4.48 8.77 12.31
CA TRP A 362 4.13 9.63 13.45
C TRP A 362 2.64 9.97 13.47
N ALA A 363 2.05 10.32 12.33
CA ALA A 363 0.63 10.56 12.19
C ALA A 363 -0.20 9.30 12.52
N GLY A 364 0.26 8.12 12.10
CA GLY A 364 -0.36 6.84 12.48
C GLY A 364 -0.33 6.58 14.00
N LEU A 365 0.77 6.95 14.67
CA LEU A 365 0.91 6.86 16.13
C LEU A 365 -0.01 7.84 16.89
N GLN A 366 -0.29 8.99 16.29
CA GLN A 366 -1.15 10.04 16.86
C GLN A 366 -2.63 9.87 16.53
N ALA A 367 -2.97 9.05 15.53
CA ALA A 367 -4.33 8.80 15.14
C ALA A 367 -5.12 8.28 16.37
N PRO A 368 -6.33 8.81 16.64
CA PRO A 368 -7.18 8.30 17.70
C PRO A 368 -7.39 6.81 17.48
N ILE A 369 -6.92 5.97 18.42
CA ILE A 369 -6.93 4.51 18.28
C ILE A 369 -8.38 4.08 18.00
N PRO A 370 -8.73 3.59 16.79
CA PRO A 370 -10.02 2.97 16.58
C PRO A 370 -10.07 1.72 17.46
N SER A 371 -11.24 1.35 17.98
CA SER A 371 -11.48 0.31 19.00
C SER A 371 -11.03 -1.14 18.67
N ALA A 372 -10.18 -1.33 17.65
CA ALA A 372 -9.58 -2.57 17.21
C ALA A 372 -8.07 -2.61 17.55
N PRO A 373 -7.47 -3.79 17.71
CA PRO A 373 -6.09 -3.92 18.18
C PRO A 373 -5.12 -3.34 17.16
N THR A 374 -4.54 -2.19 17.48
CA THR A 374 -3.34 -1.67 16.83
C THR A 374 -2.23 -2.68 17.10
N THR A 375 -1.51 -3.09 16.06
CA THR A 375 -0.30 -3.92 16.20
C THR A 375 0.56 -3.33 17.32
N PRO A 376 0.99 -4.13 18.32
CA PRO A 376 1.75 -3.61 19.45
C PRO A 376 2.99 -2.86 18.94
N LEU A 377 3.31 -1.75 19.59
CA LEU A 377 4.50 -0.98 19.26
C LEU A 377 5.74 -1.79 19.64
N THR A 378 6.67 -1.85 18.70
CA THR A 378 7.98 -2.48 18.83
C THR A 378 9.04 -1.43 18.54
N PHE A 379 10.26 -1.64 19.00
CA PHE A 379 11.41 -0.80 18.68
C PHE A 379 11.56 -0.57 17.18
N HIS A 380 11.22 -1.56 16.35
CA HIS A 380 11.31 -1.47 14.90
C HIS A 380 10.16 -0.70 14.22
N ASN A 381 9.03 -0.49 14.89
CA ASN A 381 7.92 0.30 14.33
C ASN A 381 7.80 1.70 14.94
N VAL A 382 8.50 1.98 16.05
CA VAL A 382 8.62 3.34 16.58
C VAL A 382 9.27 4.25 15.51
N PRO A 383 8.65 5.39 15.16
CA PRO A 383 9.16 6.31 14.16
C PRO A 383 10.36 7.13 14.65
N TRP A 384 11.54 6.53 14.77
CA TRP A 384 12.74 7.25 15.21
C TRP A 384 13.17 8.37 14.23
N PRO A 385 13.74 9.48 14.72
CA PRO A 385 14.14 10.62 13.88
C PRO A 385 15.48 10.36 13.17
N VAL A 386 15.53 9.31 12.36
CA VAL A 386 16.69 8.88 11.56
C VAL A 386 16.24 8.45 10.16
N GLY A 387 17.13 8.58 9.17
CA GLY A 387 16.80 8.27 7.77
C GLY A 387 16.51 6.78 7.49
N PHE A 388 16.96 5.88 8.36
CA PHE A 388 16.73 4.44 8.27
C PHE A 388 16.37 3.89 9.64
N GLN A 389 15.42 2.96 9.68
CA GLN A 389 14.96 2.36 10.93
C GLN A 389 16.13 1.72 11.69
N PRO A 390 16.39 2.11 12.94
CA PRO A 390 17.45 1.53 13.75
C PRO A 390 17.10 0.10 14.18
N GLU A 391 18.08 -0.80 14.18
CA GLU A 391 17.91 -2.16 14.71
C GLU A 391 18.12 -2.23 16.23
N SER A 392 18.91 -1.29 16.75
CA SER A 392 19.22 -1.18 18.17
C SER A 392 19.27 0.28 18.64
N PRO A 393 19.00 0.55 19.93
CA PRO A 393 19.11 1.90 20.50
C PRO A 393 20.50 2.51 20.32
N ARG A 394 21.57 1.70 20.30
CA ARG A 394 22.95 2.16 20.12
C ARG A 394 23.20 2.80 18.75
N SER A 395 22.37 2.48 17.76
CA SER A 395 22.47 3.05 16.41
C SER A 395 21.83 4.43 16.29
N LEU A 396 21.18 4.94 17.36
CA LEU A 396 20.64 6.29 17.47
C LEU A 396 21.76 7.25 17.88
N THR A 397 22.62 7.61 16.93
CA THR A 397 23.74 8.52 17.19
C THR A 397 23.35 9.99 16.95
N PRO A 398 24.00 10.95 17.65
CA PRO A 398 23.77 12.37 17.45
C PRO A 398 23.91 12.79 15.98
N ASP A 399 24.90 12.25 15.27
CA ASP A 399 25.15 12.58 13.86
C ASP A 399 24.02 12.15 12.93
N ARG A 400 23.44 10.95 13.15
CA ARG A 400 22.33 10.46 12.32
C ARG A 400 21.07 11.28 12.57
N ILE A 401 20.79 11.61 13.84
CA ILE A 401 19.64 12.44 14.23
C ILE A 401 19.82 13.87 13.69
N LYS A 402 21.03 14.45 13.81
CA LYS A 402 21.38 15.76 13.26
C LYS A 402 21.24 15.81 11.75
N LYS A 403 21.84 14.85 11.04
CA LYS A 403 21.77 14.75 9.57
C LYS A 403 20.32 14.61 9.11
N PHE A 404 19.50 13.86 9.84
CA PHE A 404 18.09 13.71 9.54
C PHE A 404 17.33 15.01 9.82
N LEU A 405 17.23 15.48 11.07
CA LEU A 405 16.38 16.60 11.47
C LEU A 405 16.79 17.97 10.93
N LEU A 406 18.09 18.19 10.68
CA LEU A 406 18.58 19.48 10.21
C LEU A 406 18.76 19.54 8.69
N SER A 407 18.46 18.46 7.96
CA SER A 407 18.53 18.41 6.50
C SER A 407 17.71 19.53 5.86
N SER A 408 18.23 20.18 4.81
CA SER A 408 17.50 21.17 4.03
C SER A 408 16.45 20.54 3.09
N SER A 409 16.42 19.21 2.98
CA SER A 409 15.47 18.48 2.15
C SER A 409 14.03 18.50 2.69
N HIS A 410 13.82 18.90 3.96
CA HIS A 410 12.50 18.94 4.56
C HIS A 410 12.31 20.18 5.45
N SER A 411 11.04 20.54 5.65
CA SER A 411 10.61 21.70 6.44
C SER A 411 11.44 22.97 6.21
N PRO A 412 11.66 23.41 4.95
CA PRO A 412 12.54 24.55 4.63
C PRO A 412 12.07 25.87 5.26
N HIS A 413 10.81 25.94 5.69
CA HIS A 413 10.20 27.12 6.30
C HIS A 413 10.45 27.23 7.82
N ARG A 414 11.08 26.23 8.45
CA ARG A 414 11.35 26.25 9.90
C ARG A 414 12.83 26.38 10.15
N SER A 415 13.19 27.24 11.11
CA SER A 415 14.59 27.37 11.51
C SER A 415 15.12 26.05 12.10
N PRO A 416 16.43 25.73 11.98
CA PRO A 416 17.04 24.57 12.64
C PRO A 416 16.70 24.49 14.13
N LYS A 417 16.70 25.63 14.83
CA LYS A 417 16.37 25.77 16.24
C LYS A 417 14.91 25.41 16.54
N GLU A 418 13.97 25.87 15.72
CA GLU A 418 12.54 25.49 15.83
C GLU A 418 12.34 24.00 15.62
N ARG A 419 12.98 23.41 14.60
CA ARG A 419 12.88 21.97 14.31
C ARG A 419 13.35 21.13 15.50
N LEU A 420 14.47 21.50 16.11
CA LEU A 420 14.99 20.84 17.32
C LEU A 420 14.06 21.01 18.52
N ARG A 421 13.51 22.21 18.76
CA ARG A 421 12.55 22.44 19.87
C ARG A 421 11.26 21.63 19.69
N SER A 422 10.72 21.59 18.47
CA SER A 422 9.54 20.78 18.16
C SER A 422 9.82 19.29 18.37
N ALA A 423 10.95 18.79 17.88
CA ALA A 423 11.34 17.39 18.10
C ALA A 423 11.56 17.09 19.60
N LEU A 424 12.24 17.97 20.33
CA LEU A 424 12.51 17.77 21.77
C LEU A 424 11.20 17.72 22.58
N SER A 425 10.20 18.52 22.22
CA SER A 425 8.87 18.48 22.84
C SER A 425 8.19 17.12 22.65
N LEU A 426 8.29 16.53 21.44
CA LEU A 426 7.70 15.23 21.13
C LEU A 426 8.43 14.06 21.81
N TRP A 427 9.75 14.15 21.97
CA TRP A 427 10.61 13.08 22.46
C TRP A 427 10.95 13.21 23.96
N ARG A 428 10.21 14.00 24.74
CA ARG A 428 10.38 14.03 26.21
C ARG A 428 10.07 12.65 26.80
N PRO A 429 10.98 12.01 27.56
CA PRO A 429 10.76 10.66 28.08
C PRO A 429 9.45 10.51 28.86
N GLU A 430 9.20 11.42 29.80
CA GLU A 430 7.98 11.47 30.61
C GLU A 430 6.69 11.50 29.76
N GLN A 431 6.57 12.48 28.88
CA GLN A 431 5.37 12.64 28.04
C GLN A 431 5.22 11.52 27.02
N TRP A 432 6.34 10.95 26.56
CA TRP A 432 6.33 9.85 25.62
C TRP A 432 5.86 8.56 26.30
N GLU A 433 6.39 8.28 27.49
CA GLU A 433 6.02 7.11 28.27
C GLU A 433 4.53 7.13 28.63
N ASP A 434 4.04 8.25 29.18
CA ASP A 434 2.63 8.40 29.57
C ASP A 434 1.66 8.10 28.42
N LYS A 435 2.03 8.46 27.18
CA LYS A 435 1.15 8.34 26.02
C LYS A 435 1.25 6.99 25.32
N TRP A 436 2.46 6.44 25.16
CA TRP A 436 2.69 5.36 24.21
C TRP A 436 3.26 4.08 24.84
N ILE A 437 3.82 4.10 26.06
CA ILE A 437 4.49 2.91 26.61
C ILE A 437 3.55 1.73 26.83
N ASN A 438 2.28 2.00 27.11
CA ASN A 438 1.26 0.96 27.31
C ASN A 438 0.94 0.21 26.02
N ASN A 439 1.13 0.85 24.87
CA ASN A 439 0.94 0.24 23.56
C ASN A 439 2.20 -0.51 23.07
N VAL A 440 3.34 -0.35 23.75
CA VAL A 440 4.59 -1.04 23.45
C VAL A 440 4.54 -2.47 23.99
N GLU A 441 4.98 -3.41 23.15
CA GLU A 441 5.15 -4.81 23.50
C GLU A 441 5.95 -4.92 24.81
N PRO A 442 5.45 -5.65 25.84
CA PRO A 442 6.10 -5.70 27.14
C PRO A 442 7.58 -6.08 27.10
N SER A 443 7.95 -6.99 26.19
CA SER A 443 9.32 -7.47 25.97
C SER A 443 10.28 -6.39 25.45
N GLU A 444 9.75 -5.33 24.83
CA GLU A 444 10.54 -4.28 24.18
C GLU A 444 10.48 -2.92 24.89
N ARG A 445 9.67 -2.78 25.96
CA ARG A 445 9.49 -1.52 26.70
C ARG A 445 10.80 -0.90 27.15
N ASP A 446 11.70 -1.69 27.72
CA ASP A 446 12.99 -1.18 28.21
C ASP A 446 13.91 -0.72 27.07
N LYS A 447 13.89 -1.45 25.95
CA LYS A 447 14.63 -1.10 24.73
C LYS A 447 14.12 0.23 24.15
N VAL A 448 12.80 0.42 24.12
CA VAL A 448 12.15 1.65 23.65
C VAL A 448 12.41 2.83 24.59
N ARG A 449 12.24 2.67 25.91
CA ARG A 449 12.56 3.71 26.91
C ARG A 449 13.99 4.20 26.79
N TYR A 450 14.93 3.27 26.65
CA TYR A 450 16.34 3.60 26.45
C TYR A 450 16.54 4.37 25.14
N GLY A 451 15.93 3.94 24.04
CA GLY A 451 15.97 4.66 22.76
C GLY A 451 15.40 6.09 22.84
N VAL A 452 14.26 6.28 23.51
CA VAL A 452 13.63 7.59 23.73
C VAL A 452 14.56 8.50 24.53
N SER A 453 15.18 7.96 25.60
CA SER A 453 16.14 8.70 26.43
C SER A 453 17.36 9.16 25.63
N VAL A 454 17.92 8.28 24.79
CA VAL A 454 19.05 8.61 23.91
C VAL A 454 18.68 9.71 22.92
N VAL A 455 17.51 9.63 22.29
CA VAL A 455 17.03 10.67 21.36
C VAL A 455 16.85 12.00 22.07
N ALA A 456 16.20 12.02 23.24
CA ALA A 456 16.00 13.22 24.03
C ALA A 456 17.34 13.89 24.41
N GLN A 457 18.32 13.09 24.83
CA GLN A 457 19.66 13.58 25.14
C GLN A 457 20.34 14.18 23.91
N CYS A 458 20.35 13.47 22.78
CA CYS A 458 20.93 13.95 21.52
C CYS A 458 20.30 15.29 21.09
N LEU A 459 18.97 15.41 21.18
CA LEU A 459 18.25 16.65 20.84
C LEU A 459 18.62 17.80 21.76
N GLY A 460 18.79 17.55 23.06
CA GLY A 460 19.22 18.56 24.03
C GLY A 460 20.63 19.08 23.75
N GLU A 461 21.57 18.19 23.40
CA GLU A 461 22.94 18.55 23.01
C GLU A 461 22.96 19.35 21.71
N LEU A 462 22.22 18.92 20.69
CA LEU A 462 22.11 19.63 19.41
C LEU A 462 21.49 21.02 19.57
N LEU A 463 20.51 21.18 20.45
CA LEU A 463 19.89 22.48 20.72
C LEU A 463 20.86 23.45 21.41
N LYS A 464 21.69 22.94 22.33
CA LYS A 464 22.78 23.71 22.97
C LYS A 464 23.85 24.10 21.94
N GLU A 465 24.27 23.18 21.07
CA GLU A 465 25.24 23.46 19.99
C GLU A 465 24.71 24.54 19.04
N THR A 466 23.45 24.42 18.61
CA THR A 466 22.81 25.36 17.69
C THR A 466 22.70 26.76 18.31
N SER A 467 22.40 26.84 19.61
CA SER A 467 22.26 28.13 20.31
C SER A 467 23.60 28.84 20.60
N ARG A 468 24.75 28.16 20.45
CA ARG A 468 26.08 28.78 20.56
C ARG A 468 26.60 29.35 19.24
N LYS A 469 26.01 28.92 18.12
CA LYS A 469 26.42 29.33 16.77
C LYS A 469 25.65 30.54 16.24
N GLU A 470 24.47 30.81 16.83
CA GLU A 470 23.74 32.08 16.72
C GLU A 470 24.33 33.09 17.71
#